data_AF-A0A8T2I677-F1
#
_entry.id   AF-A0A8T2I677-F1
#
_cell.length_a   1.000
_cell.length_b   1.000
_cell.length_c   1.000
_cell.angle_alpha   90.00
_cell.angle_beta   90.00
_cell.angle_gamma   90.00
#
_symmetry.space_group_name_H-M   'P 1'
#
loop_
_entity.id
_entity.type
_entity.pdbx_description
1 polymer ?
#
loop_
_entity_poly.entity_id
_entity_poly.type
_entity_poly.pdbx_seq_one_letter_code
_entity_poly.pdbx_strand_id
1 'polypeptide(L)'
;MQYRHNESDKFDFPNLAGEDLRSLMYADDLMQAATSIDGLRKQMALLEDFSARWGLTINASKTKVMVFSRLNSPHIAKTAVLKIGGEVVEVVERFKYLGTIFHCSQMLSRHAVPARAYNGRRAYHISRRRLAELQLGGGLEINFRLFDVMVDSVLGYGAEVWAPELLCNDPLSNDCERVHLFALKWLLGVRKSTASCIVLAETGRWPLAFRWVKRIARFYNGLVKAPADSILKRAFIANCQLTSNPAEGSAKCMAEQSWAAQLQRAFKKFEVQLPLEEPIELNVNDVCIKWKEFYLNRVRTETGTKIKKYVHEVRNGLPEYEAAPYLGVSAVSDRRAMTQAMTGSHFLMEEVGRWNQLAKEDRVCKQCAEKEVKTVETAEHLFFHCPSYDDIRADFPCLDFTLTNLHEFSMQQPTQITRFGKKCFELHQELNPLSRR
;
A
#
# COMPACT_ATOMS: atom_id res chain seq x y z
N MET A 1 -4.79 -24.64 45.58
CA MET A 1 -4.68 -23.40 46.39
C MET A 1 -5.55 -22.33 45.74
N GLN A 2 -6.72 -22.06 46.32
CA GLN A 2 -7.72 -21.11 45.84
C GLN A 2 -7.28 -19.68 46.19
N TYR A 3 -6.79 -18.92 45.19
CA TYR A 3 -6.53 -17.48 45.26
C TYR A 3 -7.08 -16.83 43.99
N ARG A 4 -8.40 -16.85 43.76
CA ARG A 4 -8.95 -16.34 42.49
C ARG A 4 -10.13 -15.38 42.55
N HIS A 5 -10.69 -15.03 43.71
CA HIS A 5 -11.93 -14.22 43.69
C HIS A 5 -11.96 -12.88 44.44
N ASN A 6 -10.91 -12.40 45.11
CA ASN A 6 -10.96 -11.10 45.81
C ASN A 6 -9.74 -10.17 45.62
N GLU A 7 -8.77 -10.48 44.75
CA GLU A 7 -7.59 -9.61 44.51
C GLU A 7 -7.62 -8.82 43.20
N SER A 8 -8.50 -9.17 42.25
CA SER A 8 -8.63 -8.47 40.96
C SER A 8 -9.01 -7.00 41.12
N ASP A 9 -9.95 -6.70 42.03
CA ASP A 9 -10.43 -5.34 42.33
C ASP A 9 -9.34 -4.39 42.83
N LYS A 10 -8.16 -4.90 43.21
CA LYS A 10 -7.08 -4.03 43.71
C LYS A 10 -6.22 -3.43 42.61
N PHE A 11 -6.11 -4.06 41.45
CA PHE A 11 -5.14 -3.68 40.41
C PHE A 11 -5.77 -2.93 39.22
N ASP A 12 -7.10 -2.79 39.23
CA ASP A 12 -7.87 -2.08 38.20
C ASP A 12 -7.53 -2.54 36.77
N PHE A 13 -7.43 -3.86 36.58
CA PHE A 13 -7.12 -4.44 35.28
C PHE A 13 -8.23 -4.11 34.25
N PRO A 14 -7.87 -3.84 32.98
CA PRO A 14 -8.86 -3.73 31.92
C PRO A 14 -9.55 -5.08 31.69
N ASN A 15 -10.86 -5.07 31.51
CA ASN A 15 -11.63 -6.28 31.24
C ASN A 15 -11.76 -6.54 29.72
N LEU A 16 -11.46 -7.76 29.30
CA LEU A 16 -11.63 -8.28 27.94
C LEU A 16 -12.66 -9.41 27.98
N ALA A 17 -13.91 -9.09 27.61
CA ALA A 17 -15.00 -10.06 27.51
C ALA A 17 -15.13 -10.96 28.77
N GLY A 18 -15.12 -10.33 29.94
CA GLY A 18 -15.29 -11.00 31.23
C GLY A 18 -14.00 -11.38 31.96
N GLU A 19 -12.82 -11.21 31.36
CA GLU A 19 -11.54 -11.50 32.03
C GLU A 19 -10.62 -10.29 32.13
N ASP A 20 -9.89 -10.22 33.23
CA ASP A 20 -8.92 -9.17 33.47
C ASP A 20 -7.64 -9.39 32.65
N LEU A 21 -7.27 -8.38 31.85
CA LEU A 21 -5.99 -8.31 31.17
C LEU A 21 -4.91 -7.90 32.19
N ARG A 22 -4.05 -8.85 32.55
CA ARG A 22 -2.94 -8.63 33.47
C ARG A 22 -1.75 -7.97 32.77
N SER A 23 -0.90 -8.77 32.13
CA SER A 23 0.26 -8.30 31.37
C SER A 23 0.39 -9.04 30.04
N LEU A 24 0.94 -8.34 29.06
CA LEU A 24 1.40 -8.92 27.78
C LEU A 24 2.92 -8.95 27.79
N MET A 25 3.50 -10.11 27.52
CA MET A 25 4.95 -10.33 27.57
C MET A 25 5.45 -10.83 26.22
N TYR A 26 6.55 -10.26 25.74
CA TYR A 26 7.27 -10.72 24.57
C TYR A 26 8.76 -10.54 24.78
N ALA A 27 9.48 -11.65 25.01
CA ALA A 27 10.88 -11.61 25.44
C ALA A 27 11.07 -10.68 26.67
N ASP A 28 11.89 -9.66 26.56
CA ASP A 28 12.13 -8.62 27.59
C ASP A 28 11.10 -7.49 27.58
N ASP A 29 10.28 -7.38 26.53
CA ASP A 29 9.21 -6.38 26.45
C ASP A 29 7.99 -6.83 27.29
N LEU A 30 7.62 -6.00 28.27
CA LEU A 30 6.43 -6.15 29.11
C LEU A 30 5.49 -4.97 28.89
N MET A 31 4.20 -5.26 28.68
CA MET A 31 3.13 -4.28 28.68
C MET A 31 2.13 -4.59 29.79
N GLN A 32 1.88 -3.58 30.64
CA GLN A 32 0.87 -3.58 31.69
C GLN A 32 -0.19 -2.54 31.35
N ALA A 33 -1.42 -2.77 31.78
CA ALA A 33 -2.53 -1.85 31.57
C ALA A 33 -3.40 -1.78 32.83
N ALA A 34 -3.95 -0.61 33.09
CA ALA A 34 -4.88 -0.37 34.19
C ALA A 34 -5.91 0.70 33.78
N THR A 35 -7.11 0.63 34.35
CA THR A 35 -8.16 1.65 34.19
C THR A 35 -8.00 2.82 35.17
N SER A 36 -7.07 2.71 36.13
CA SER A 36 -6.74 3.74 37.10
C SER A 36 -5.22 3.89 37.32
N ILE A 37 -4.79 5.06 37.78
CA ILE A 37 -3.38 5.34 38.10
C ILE A 37 -2.93 4.55 39.35
N ASP A 38 -3.83 4.35 40.32
CA ASP A 38 -3.52 3.61 41.54
C ASP A 38 -3.38 2.12 41.26
N GLY A 39 -4.20 1.57 40.37
CA GLY A 39 -4.06 0.22 39.85
C GLY A 39 -2.72 0.03 39.15
N LEU A 40 -2.35 0.95 38.24
CA LEU A 40 -1.05 0.91 37.56
C LEU A 40 0.12 0.99 38.55
N ARG A 41 0.05 1.87 39.56
CA ARG A 41 1.09 2.00 40.59
C ARG A 41 1.29 0.69 41.36
N LYS A 42 0.21 -0.01 41.72
CA LYS A 42 0.29 -1.32 42.39
C LYS A 42 0.90 -2.39 41.48
N GLN A 43 0.53 -2.39 40.20
CA GLN A 43 1.10 -3.31 39.21
C GLN A 43 2.61 -3.08 39.02
N MET A 44 3.07 -1.82 39.02
CA MET A 44 4.49 -1.45 38.94
C MET A 44 5.26 -1.87 40.20
N ALA A 45 4.71 -1.63 41.39
CA ALA A 45 5.34 -2.05 42.64
C ALA A 45 5.53 -3.58 42.71
N LEU A 46 4.53 -4.34 42.25
CA LEU A 46 4.63 -5.80 42.15
C LEU A 46 5.74 -6.24 41.18
N LEU A 47 5.92 -5.50 40.08
CA LEU A 47 6.99 -5.76 39.11
C LEU A 47 8.37 -5.46 39.70
N GLU A 48 8.51 -4.40 40.49
CA GLU A 48 9.75 -4.07 41.21
C GLU A 48 10.11 -5.15 42.23
N ASP A 49 9.15 -5.55 43.05
CA ASP A 49 9.33 -6.63 44.05
C ASP A 49 9.74 -7.95 43.38
N PHE A 50 9.09 -8.29 42.26
CA PHE A 50 9.44 -9.46 41.46
C PHE A 50 10.86 -9.32 40.91
N SER A 51 11.18 -8.18 40.30
CA SER A 51 12.49 -7.95 39.67
C SER A 51 13.62 -8.02 40.71
N ALA A 52 13.44 -7.41 41.88
CA ALA A 52 14.37 -7.46 42.99
C ALA A 52 14.58 -8.90 43.50
N ARG A 53 13.50 -9.67 43.65
CA ARG A 53 13.56 -11.07 44.11
C ARG A 53 14.35 -11.97 43.16
N TRP A 54 14.24 -11.72 41.86
CA TRP A 54 14.86 -12.54 40.82
C TRP A 54 16.16 -11.94 40.26
N GLY A 55 16.66 -10.85 40.84
CA GLY A 55 17.90 -10.19 40.40
C GLY A 55 17.81 -9.54 39.01
N LEU A 56 16.60 -9.17 38.56
CA LEU A 56 16.36 -8.47 37.31
C LEU A 56 16.44 -6.96 37.52
N THR A 57 16.96 -6.24 36.54
CA THR A 57 17.01 -4.77 36.55
C THR A 57 16.03 -4.21 35.53
N ILE A 58 15.13 -3.34 35.99
CA ILE A 58 14.18 -2.63 35.12
C ILE A 58 14.89 -1.42 34.51
N ASN A 59 14.86 -1.30 33.19
CA ASN A 59 15.45 -0.16 32.50
C ASN A 59 14.46 1.03 32.47
N ALA A 60 14.52 1.87 33.50
CA ALA A 60 13.65 3.06 33.64
C ALA A 60 13.71 3.99 32.41
N SER A 61 14.87 4.13 31.75
CA SER A 61 15.00 4.96 30.55
C SER A 61 14.20 4.45 29.34
N LYS A 62 14.00 3.13 29.24
CA LYS A 62 13.21 2.48 28.19
C LYS A 62 11.74 2.32 28.59
N THR A 63 11.44 2.27 29.88
CA THR A 63 10.07 2.21 30.40
C THR A 63 9.36 3.55 30.18
N LYS A 64 8.15 3.51 29.62
CA LYS A 64 7.31 4.68 29.35
C LYS A 64 5.88 4.41 29.78
N VAL A 65 5.15 5.46 30.13
CA VAL A 65 3.70 5.37 30.37
C VAL A 65 2.97 6.11 29.26
N MET A 66 1.91 5.51 28.73
CA MET A 66 1.02 6.15 27.76
C MET A 66 -0.40 6.17 28.31
N VAL A 67 -1.05 7.32 28.28
CA VAL A 67 -2.39 7.54 28.84
C VAL A 67 -3.40 7.63 27.70
N PHE A 68 -4.36 6.71 27.66
CA PHE A 68 -5.48 6.76 26.72
C PHE A 68 -6.64 7.50 27.36
N SER A 69 -6.86 8.76 26.96
CA SER A 69 -7.93 9.60 27.48
C SER A 69 -8.42 10.62 26.44
N ARG A 70 -9.59 11.21 26.67
CA ARG A 70 -10.01 12.42 25.93
C ARG A 70 -9.00 13.56 26.16
N LEU A 71 -8.92 14.50 25.21
CA LEU A 71 -8.05 15.68 25.28
C LEU A 71 -8.25 16.45 26.60
N ASN A 72 -7.17 17.00 27.15
CA ASN A 72 -7.13 17.77 28.41
C ASN A 72 -7.55 16.98 29.67
N SER A 73 -7.39 15.66 29.67
CA SER A 73 -7.70 14.86 30.85
C SER A 73 -6.77 15.17 32.04
N PRO A 74 -7.31 15.38 33.26
CA PRO A 74 -6.51 15.53 34.47
C PRO A 74 -5.67 14.28 34.81
N HIS A 75 -5.97 13.13 34.17
CA HIS A 75 -5.17 11.92 34.30
C HIS A 75 -3.74 12.08 33.77
N ILE A 76 -3.51 12.95 32.78
CA ILE A 76 -2.15 13.18 32.24
C ILE A 76 -1.24 13.78 33.31
N ALA A 77 -1.70 14.84 33.99
CA ALA A 77 -0.96 15.48 35.08
C ALA A 77 -0.74 14.55 36.27
N LYS A 78 -1.74 13.71 36.62
CA LYS A 78 -1.63 12.75 37.72
C LYS A 78 -0.73 11.54 37.41
N THR A 79 -0.48 11.25 36.14
CA THR A 79 0.41 10.14 35.72
C THR A 79 1.88 10.55 35.76
N ALA A 80 2.17 11.86 35.69
CA ALA A 80 3.53 12.43 35.68
C ALA A 80 4.33 12.24 36.99
N VAL A 81 3.77 11.54 37.99
CA VAL A 81 4.43 11.26 39.28
C VAL A 81 4.77 9.78 39.49
N LEU A 82 4.47 8.91 38.52
CA LEU A 82 4.80 7.49 38.61
C LEU A 82 6.31 7.29 38.59
N LYS A 83 6.80 6.39 39.45
CA LYS A 83 8.22 6.07 39.56
C LYS A 83 8.48 4.58 39.38
N ILE A 84 9.63 4.24 38.81
CA ILE A 84 10.16 2.88 38.74
C ILE A 84 11.68 2.93 38.99
N GLY A 85 12.19 2.09 39.89
CA GLY A 85 13.58 2.15 40.34
C GLY A 85 13.96 3.49 40.98
N GLY A 86 13.00 4.21 41.55
CA GLY A 86 13.19 5.57 42.10
C GLY A 86 13.19 6.71 41.07
N GLU A 87 13.22 6.40 39.77
CA GLU A 87 13.18 7.38 38.68
C GLU A 87 11.75 7.67 38.23
N VAL A 88 11.44 8.91 37.85
CA VAL A 88 10.13 9.28 37.30
C VAL A 88 10.00 8.71 35.89
N VAL A 89 8.92 7.97 35.63
CA VAL A 89 8.65 7.39 34.32
C VAL A 89 8.09 8.45 33.39
N GLU A 90 8.70 8.59 32.22
CA GLU A 90 8.25 9.54 31.20
C GLU A 90 6.86 9.16 30.67
N VAL A 91 5.95 10.13 30.69
CA VAL A 91 4.63 10.03 30.06
C VAL A 91 4.75 10.45 28.60
N VAL A 92 4.39 9.56 27.67
CA VAL A 92 4.52 9.78 26.23
C VAL A 92 3.18 9.70 25.53
N GLU A 93 3.01 10.50 24.47
CA GLU A 93 1.84 10.42 23.59
C GLU A 93 1.95 9.29 22.56
N ARG A 94 3.19 8.89 22.24
CA ARG A 94 3.49 7.86 21.24
C ARG A 94 4.57 6.91 21.75
N PHE A 95 4.39 5.63 21.51
CA PHE A 95 5.36 4.60 21.91
C PHE A 95 5.49 3.50 20.85
N LYS A 96 6.72 3.04 20.61
CA LYS A 96 6.99 1.95 19.67
C LYS A 96 6.99 0.62 20.43
N TYR A 97 5.99 -0.22 20.20
CA TYR A 97 5.87 -1.55 20.78
C TYR A 97 5.86 -2.61 19.67
N LEU A 98 6.73 -3.62 19.77
CA LEU A 98 6.90 -4.70 18.78
C LEU A 98 7.00 -4.23 17.31
N GLY A 99 7.65 -3.07 17.14
CA GLY A 99 7.87 -2.48 15.82
C GLY A 99 6.78 -1.54 15.33
N THR A 100 5.64 -1.39 16.03
CA THR A 100 4.52 -0.52 15.64
C THR A 100 4.40 0.66 16.59
N ILE A 101 4.15 1.85 16.05
CA ILE A 101 4.03 3.08 16.84
C ILE A 101 2.55 3.28 17.20
N PHE A 102 2.25 3.20 18.48
CA PHE A 102 0.94 3.53 19.03
C PHE A 102 0.90 5.01 19.39
N HIS A 103 -0.29 5.61 19.29
CA HIS A 103 -0.58 6.96 19.77
C HIS A 103 -1.78 6.91 20.71
N CYS A 104 -1.81 7.77 21.72
CA CYS A 104 -2.90 7.82 22.70
C CYS A 104 -4.27 8.24 22.13
N SER A 105 -4.30 8.81 20.93
CA SER A 105 -5.47 9.52 20.36
C SER A 105 -5.52 9.58 18.83
N GLN A 106 -4.48 9.12 18.14
CA GLN A 106 -4.41 9.15 16.68
C GLN A 106 -4.43 7.75 16.11
N MET A 107 -4.92 7.65 14.88
CA MET A 107 -4.96 6.42 14.07
C MET A 107 -3.60 5.72 14.02
N LEU A 108 -3.60 4.40 14.16
CA LEU A 108 -2.37 3.59 14.15
C LEU A 108 -1.63 3.73 12.81
N SER A 109 -2.39 3.72 11.71
CA SER A 109 -1.91 3.89 10.34
C SER A 109 -1.20 5.21 10.11
N ARG A 110 -1.59 6.30 10.80
CA ARG A 110 -0.96 7.62 10.67
C ARG A 110 0.52 7.60 11.04
N HIS A 111 0.92 6.71 11.95
CA HIS A 111 2.32 6.54 12.35
C HIS A 111 2.96 5.30 11.75
N ALA A 112 2.21 4.20 11.61
CA ALA A 112 2.71 2.97 11.02
C ALA A 112 3.12 3.18 9.55
N VAL A 113 2.28 3.82 8.73
CA VAL A 113 2.51 3.95 7.28
C VAL A 113 3.77 4.75 6.95
N PRO A 114 4.01 5.97 7.47
CA PRO A 114 5.22 6.71 7.14
C PRO A 114 6.49 6.01 7.62
N ALA A 115 6.46 5.39 8.81
CA ALA A 115 7.60 4.65 9.35
C ALA A 115 7.94 3.42 8.50
N ARG A 116 6.91 2.69 8.04
CA ARG A 116 7.05 1.53 7.15
C ARG A 116 7.55 1.96 5.78
N ALA A 117 7.00 3.02 5.20
CA ALA A 117 7.43 3.58 3.93
C ALA A 117 8.90 4.05 3.96
N TYR A 118 9.33 4.71 5.03
CA TYR A 118 10.71 5.12 5.23
C TYR A 118 11.66 3.91 5.21
N ASN A 119 11.36 2.87 6.01
CA ASN A 119 12.19 1.67 6.07
C ASN A 119 12.12 0.84 4.78
N GLY A 120 10.93 0.72 4.17
CA GLY A 120 10.74 0.02 2.90
C GLY A 120 11.48 0.69 1.75
N ARG A 121 11.53 2.02 1.72
CA ARG A 121 12.35 2.76 0.73
C ARG A 121 13.83 2.48 0.90
N ARG A 122 14.34 2.39 2.13
CA ARG A 122 15.72 1.98 2.40
C ARG A 122 15.98 0.55 1.93
N ALA A 123 15.09 -0.39 2.25
CA ALA A 123 15.18 -1.78 1.78
C ALA A 123 15.20 -1.85 0.24
N TYR A 124 14.35 -1.08 -0.44
CA TYR A 124 14.33 -1.00 -1.90
C TYR A 124 15.66 -0.50 -2.47
N HIS A 125 16.22 0.57 -1.90
CA HIS A 125 17.50 1.11 -2.38
C HIS A 125 18.66 0.14 -2.18
N ILE A 126 18.67 -0.62 -1.08
CA ILE A 126 19.65 -1.69 -0.82
C ILE A 126 19.50 -2.81 -1.85
N SER A 127 18.29 -3.34 -2.05
CA SER A 127 18.02 -4.40 -3.03
C SER A 127 18.39 -3.95 -4.45
N ARG A 128 18.04 -2.72 -4.82
CA ARG A 128 18.37 -2.14 -6.14
C ARG A 128 19.87 -1.98 -6.33
N ARG A 129 20.59 -1.49 -5.31
CA ARG A 129 22.06 -1.39 -5.36
C ARG A 129 22.68 -2.76 -5.59
N ARG A 130 22.21 -3.78 -4.87
CA ARG A 130 22.72 -5.15 -5.02
C ARG A 130 22.48 -5.71 -6.41
N LEU A 131 21.30 -5.47 -6.99
CA LEU A 131 21.00 -5.85 -8.37
C LEU A 131 21.89 -5.13 -9.39
N ALA A 132 22.20 -3.86 -9.16
CA ALA A 132 23.11 -3.11 -10.03
C ALA A 132 24.54 -3.67 -9.96
N GLU A 133 25.05 -3.97 -8.76
CA GLU A 133 26.36 -4.60 -8.55
C GLU A 133 26.48 -5.96 -9.27
N LEU A 134 25.39 -6.72 -9.31
CA LEU A 134 25.31 -8.00 -10.01
C LEU A 134 24.96 -7.89 -11.50
N GLN A 135 24.79 -6.68 -12.02
CA GLN A 135 24.37 -6.43 -13.41
C GLN A 135 22.99 -7.06 -13.78
N LEU A 136 22.14 -7.28 -12.76
CA LEU A 136 20.79 -7.84 -12.88
C LEU A 136 19.68 -6.78 -12.79
N GLY A 137 20.04 -5.50 -12.64
CA GLY A 137 19.08 -4.41 -12.42
C GLY A 137 18.04 -4.21 -13.54
N GLY A 138 18.32 -4.71 -14.75
CA GLY A 138 17.43 -4.60 -15.91
C GLY A 138 16.27 -5.62 -15.95
N GLY A 139 16.37 -6.73 -15.21
CA GLY A 139 15.36 -7.80 -15.24
C GLY A 139 14.15 -7.45 -14.38
N LEU A 140 12.95 -7.37 -14.98
CA LEU A 140 11.74 -7.01 -14.22
C LEU A 140 11.35 -8.10 -13.20
N GLU A 141 11.40 -9.36 -13.61
CA GLU A 141 10.98 -10.48 -12.76
C GLU A 141 11.80 -10.57 -11.46
N ILE A 142 13.13 -10.45 -11.54
CA ILE A 142 13.99 -10.46 -10.35
C ILE A 142 13.75 -9.23 -9.46
N ASN A 143 13.50 -8.06 -10.06
CA ASN A 143 13.14 -6.86 -9.31
C ASN A 143 11.80 -7.02 -8.57
N PHE A 144 10.79 -7.62 -9.22
CA PHE A 144 9.49 -7.87 -8.60
C PHE A 144 9.61 -8.87 -7.44
N ARG A 145 10.34 -9.98 -7.63
CA ARG A 145 10.58 -10.96 -6.56
C ARG A 145 11.31 -10.35 -5.38
N LEU A 146 12.39 -9.60 -5.62
CA LEU A 146 13.14 -8.93 -4.54
C LEU A 146 12.32 -7.84 -3.85
N PHE A 147 11.48 -7.12 -4.59
CA PHE A 147 10.55 -6.18 -3.98
C PHE A 147 9.60 -6.93 -3.03
N ASP A 148 8.98 -8.01 -3.48
CA ASP A 148 8.00 -8.74 -2.69
C ASP A 148 8.62 -9.40 -1.45
N VAL A 149 9.85 -9.92 -1.55
CA VAL A 149 10.53 -10.57 -0.43
C VAL A 149 11.13 -9.56 0.56
N MET A 150 11.83 -8.53 0.06
CA MET A 150 12.64 -7.65 0.92
C MET A 150 11.95 -6.34 1.29
N VAL A 151 11.09 -5.83 0.40
CA VAL A 151 10.47 -4.50 0.56
C VAL A 151 9.06 -4.63 1.09
N ASP A 152 8.23 -5.47 0.46
CA ASP A 152 6.84 -5.67 0.89
C ASP A 152 6.75 -6.30 2.29
N SER A 153 7.70 -7.15 2.67
CA SER A 153 7.82 -7.67 4.04
C SER A 153 7.99 -6.55 5.09
N VAL A 154 8.73 -5.48 4.74
CA VAL A 154 8.89 -4.30 5.58
C VAL A 154 7.66 -3.40 5.52
N LEU A 155 7.11 -3.15 4.33
CA LEU A 155 5.96 -2.27 4.12
C LEU A 155 4.69 -2.82 4.79
N GLY A 156 4.46 -4.12 4.67
CA GLY A 156 3.28 -4.81 5.17
C GLY A 156 3.40 -5.34 6.59
N TYR A 157 4.51 -5.16 7.31
CA TYR A 157 4.64 -5.72 8.66
C TYR A 157 3.52 -5.18 9.58
N GLY A 158 2.75 -6.10 10.17
CA GLY A 158 1.60 -5.79 11.05
C GLY A 158 0.36 -5.23 10.35
N ALA A 159 0.25 -5.32 9.02
CA ALA A 159 -0.86 -4.77 8.24
C ALA A 159 -2.24 -5.28 8.69
N GLU A 160 -2.31 -6.46 9.28
CA GLU A 160 -3.52 -7.03 9.88
C GLU A 160 -4.16 -6.10 10.92
N VAL A 161 -3.33 -5.31 11.61
CA VAL A 161 -3.74 -4.42 12.71
C VAL A 161 -3.93 -2.99 12.23
N TRP A 162 -3.00 -2.42 11.47
CA TRP A 162 -3.04 -0.99 11.09
C TRP A 162 -3.70 -0.71 9.73
N ALA A 163 -3.74 -1.67 8.81
CA ALA A 163 -4.25 -1.40 7.46
C ALA A 163 -5.79 -1.26 7.35
N PRO A 164 -6.64 -1.85 8.22
CA PRO A 164 -8.09 -1.63 8.16
C PRO A 164 -8.49 -0.14 8.12
N GLU A 165 -7.77 0.69 8.86
CA GLU A 165 -7.91 2.15 8.90
C GLU A 165 -7.74 2.85 7.53
N LEU A 166 -6.98 2.24 6.62
CA LEU A 166 -6.67 2.80 5.30
C LEU A 166 -7.55 2.26 4.18
N LEU A 167 -8.16 1.08 4.36
CA LEU A 167 -8.93 0.41 3.31
C LEU A 167 -10.18 1.21 2.89
N CYS A 168 -10.67 2.09 3.76
CA CYS A 168 -11.72 3.06 3.45
C CYS A 168 -11.27 4.16 2.47
N ASN A 169 -9.97 4.43 2.39
CA ASN A 169 -9.42 5.49 1.53
C ASN A 169 -9.12 4.96 0.11
N ASP A 170 -8.53 5.82 -0.72
CA ASP A 170 -7.97 5.40 -1.99
C ASP A 170 -6.76 4.45 -1.74
N PRO A 171 -6.75 3.20 -2.24
CA PRO A 171 -5.63 2.27 -2.08
C PRO A 171 -4.29 2.79 -2.64
N LEU A 172 -4.33 3.79 -3.54
CA LEU A 172 -3.16 4.41 -4.17
C LEU A 172 -2.61 5.63 -3.40
N SER A 173 -3.29 6.09 -2.36
CA SER A 173 -3.00 7.37 -1.70
C SER A 173 -2.24 7.28 -0.37
N ASN A 174 -1.44 6.23 -0.17
CA ASN A 174 -0.64 6.04 1.06
C ASN A 174 0.87 5.97 0.78
N ASP A 175 1.70 6.26 1.79
CA ASP A 175 3.16 6.33 1.59
C ASP A 175 3.81 5.00 1.24
N CYS A 176 3.27 3.87 1.73
CA CYS A 176 3.76 2.55 1.35
C CYS A 176 3.55 2.29 -0.15
N GLU A 177 2.36 2.61 -0.67
CA GLU A 177 2.06 2.48 -2.10
C GLU A 177 2.92 3.43 -2.94
N ARG A 178 3.25 4.63 -2.43
CA ARG A 178 4.19 5.53 -3.12
C ARG A 178 5.56 4.89 -3.31
N VAL A 179 6.04 4.07 -2.38
CA VAL A 179 7.30 3.31 -2.53
C VAL A 179 7.16 2.26 -3.64
N HIS A 180 6.05 1.53 -3.66
CA HIS A 180 5.76 0.53 -4.70
C HIS A 180 5.70 1.18 -6.10
N LEU A 181 4.89 2.22 -6.25
CA LEU A 181 4.73 2.96 -7.51
C LEU A 181 6.03 3.64 -7.95
N PHE A 182 6.83 4.15 -7.01
CA PHE A 182 8.15 4.69 -7.33
C PHE A 182 9.05 3.62 -7.94
N ALA A 183 9.09 2.42 -7.36
CA ALA A 183 9.88 1.31 -7.89
C ALA A 183 9.40 0.91 -9.30
N LEU A 184 8.09 0.74 -9.50
CA LEU A 184 7.53 0.36 -10.80
C LEU A 184 7.80 1.42 -11.87
N LYS A 185 7.55 2.70 -11.58
CA LYS A 185 7.80 3.80 -12.54
C LYS A 185 9.27 3.87 -12.94
N TRP A 186 10.19 3.67 -11.98
CA TRP A 186 11.61 3.64 -12.25
C TRP A 186 12.02 2.46 -13.14
N LEU A 187 11.48 1.26 -12.87
CA LEU A 187 11.75 0.06 -13.66
C LEU A 187 11.26 0.20 -15.10
N LEU A 188 10.04 0.70 -15.28
CA LEU A 188 9.42 0.95 -16.58
C LEU A 188 10.00 2.15 -17.33
N GLY A 189 10.78 3.01 -16.66
CA GLY A 189 11.35 4.21 -17.28
C GLY A 189 10.30 5.26 -17.65
N VAL A 190 9.13 5.26 -16.99
CA VAL A 190 8.05 6.22 -17.24
C VAL A 190 8.15 7.44 -16.32
N ARG A 191 7.47 8.52 -16.68
CA ARG A 191 7.44 9.75 -15.89
C ARG A 191 6.82 9.52 -14.51
N LYS A 192 7.27 10.31 -13.53
CA LYS A 192 6.67 10.33 -12.18
C LYS A 192 5.17 10.66 -12.21
N SER A 193 4.75 11.46 -13.19
CA SER A 193 3.36 11.88 -13.43
C SER A 193 2.51 10.86 -14.18
N THR A 194 3.07 9.76 -14.69
CA THR A 194 2.27 8.68 -15.31
C THR A 194 1.28 8.13 -14.29
N ALA A 195 0.02 7.96 -14.70
CA ALA A 195 -1.05 7.56 -13.80
C ALA A 195 -0.75 6.21 -13.14
N SER A 196 -0.96 6.14 -11.83
CA SER A 196 -0.57 4.97 -11.03
C SER A 196 -1.35 3.71 -11.40
N CYS A 197 -2.63 3.82 -11.75
CA CYS A 197 -3.44 2.69 -12.24
C CYS A 197 -2.91 2.13 -13.56
N ILE A 198 -2.44 2.99 -14.47
CA ILE A 198 -1.81 2.57 -15.75
C ILE A 198 -0.54 1.77 -15.46
N VAL A 199 0.33 2.26 -14.59
CA VAL A 199 1.59 1.58 -14.21
C VAL A 199 1.32 0.20 -13.61
N LEU A 200 0.33 0.10 -12.73
CA LEU A 200 -0.06 -1.17 -12.12
C LEU A 200 -0.66 -2.14 -13.14
N ALA A 201 -1.55 -1.65 -14.02
CA ALA A 201 -2.15 -2.45 -15.09
C ALA A 201 -1.11 -2.93 -16.12
N GLU A 202 -0.15 -2.09 -16.50
CA GLU A 202 0.93 -2.45 -17.44
C GLU A 202 1.78 -3.60 -16.88
N THR A 203 2.03 -3.58 -15.57
CA THR A 203 2.88 -4.57 -14.88
C THR A 203 2.12 -5.78 -14.37
N GLY A 204 0.78 -5.81 -14.45
CA GLY A 204 -0.05 -6.82 -13.80
C GLY A 204 0.06 -6.82 -12.27
N ARG A 205 0.58 -5.74 -11.67
CA ARG A 205 0.82 -5.63 -10.21
C ARG A 205 -0.40 -5.02 -9.55
N TRP A 206 -0.86 -5.61 -8.46
CA TRP A 206 -1.95 -5.06 -7.66
C TRP A 206 -1.43 -4.03 -6.65
N PRO A 207 -2.27 -3.07 -6.21
CA PRO A 207 -1.95 -2.23 -5.06
C PRO A 207 -1.59 -3.09 -3.84
N LEU A 208 -0.69 -2.62 -2.97
CA LEU A 208 -0.28 -3.30 -1.75
C LEU A 208 -1.48 -3.62 -0.84
N ALA A 209 -2.50 -2.76 -0.88
CA ALA A 209 -3.77 -2.98 -0.17
C ALA A 209 -4.41 -4.35 -0.48
N PHE A 210 -4.25 -4.89 -1.69
CA PHE A 210 -4.72 -6.24 -2.03
C PHE A 210 -4.09 -7.32 -1.11
N ARG A 211 -2.77 -7.21 -0.87
CA ARG A 211 -2.05 -8.14 0.00
C ARG A 211 -2.47 -7.98 1.45
N TRP A 212 -2.72 -6.74 1.89
CA TRP A 212 -3.19 -6.47 3.25
C TRP A 212 -4.59 -7.04 3.49
N VAL A 213 -5.51 -6.89 2.54
CA VAL A 213 -6.86 -7.47 2.61
C VAL A 213 -6.81 -8.98 2.80
N LYS A 214 -5.98 -9.68 2.03
CA LYS A 214 -5.78 -11.13 2.17
C LYS A 214 -5.26 -11.52 3.55
N ARG A 215 -4.32 -10.74 4.09
CA ARG A 215 -3.73 -10.97 5.43
C ARG A 215 -4.72 -10.70 6.55
N ILE A 216 -5.47 -9.60 6.45
CA ILE A 216 -6.54 -9.24 7.37
C ILE A 216 -7.63 -10.32 7.40
N ALA A 217 -8.10 -10.80 6.24
CA ALA A 217 -9.12 -11.85 6.20
C ALA A 217 -8.67 -13.15 6.88
N ARG A 218 -7.40 -13.54 6.68
CA ARG A 218 -6.80 -14.70 7.37
C ARG A 218 -6.67 -14.48 8.87
N PHE A 219 -6.23 -13.28 9.27
CA PHE A 219 -6.13 -12.92 10.67
C PHE A 219 -7.49 -12.94 11.36
N TYR A 220 -8.50 -12.33 10.73
CA TYR A 220 -9.89 -12.37 11.19
C TYR A 220 -10.39 -13.82 11.37
N ASN A 221 -10.19 -14.71 10.40
CA ASN A 221 -10.55 -16.12 10.57
C ASN A 221 -9.80 -16.79 11.73
N GLY A 222 -8.54 -16.40 11.96
CA GLY A 222 -7.76 -16.82 13.12
C GLY A 222 -8.41 -16.37 14.44
N LEU A 223 -8.90 -15.13 14.51
CA LEU A 223 -9.63 -14.60 15.67
C LEU A 223 -10.97 -15.32 15.89
N VAL A 224 -11.70 -15.63 14.80
CA VAL A 224 -12.96 -16.39 14.86
C VAL A 224 -12.72 -17.79 15.43
N LYS A 225 -11.65 -18.48 15.00
CA LYS A 225 -11.30 -19.84 15.43
C LYS A 225 -10.53 -19.94 16.74
N ALA A 226 -10.07 -18.82 17.29
CA ALA A 226 -9.25 -18.84 18.49
C ALA A 226 -10.00 -19.49 19.67
N PRO A 227 -9.32 -20.26 20.54
CA PRO A 227 -9.94 -20.88 21.72
C PRO A 227 -10.67 -19.86 22.58
N ALA A 228 -11.85 -20.21 23.10
CA ALA A 228 -12.73 -19.31 23.85
C ALA A 228 -12.06 -18.67 25.07
N ASP A 229 -11.15 -19.41 25.71
CA ASP A 229 -10.39 -18.99 26.88
C ASP A 229 -9.14 -18.15 26.53
N SER A 230 -8.72 -18.14 25.26
CA SER A 230 -7.54 -17.39 24.84
C SER A 230 -7.74 -15.87 24.92
N ILE A 231 -6.68 -15.16 25.33
CA ILE A 231 -6.66 -13.68 25.35
C ILE A 231 -7.00 -13.11 23.98
N LEU A 232 -6.56 -13.77 22.90
CA LEU A 232 -6.82 -13.35 21.53
C LEU A 232 -8.33 -13.37 21.20
N LYS A 233 -9.02 -14.47 21.52
CA LYS A 233 -10.47 -14.59 21.30
C LYS A 233 -11.24 -13.59 22.15
N ARG A 234 -10.86 -13.42 23.41
CA ARG A 234 -11.49 -12.46 24.34
C ARG A 234 -11.29 -11.01 23.91
N ALA A 235 -10.08 -10.66 23.46
CA ALA A 235 -9.80 -9.35 22.87
C ALA A 235 -10.65 -9.09 21.63
N PHE A 236 -10.81 -10.08 20.76
CA PHE A 236 -11.67 -9.98 19.57
C PHE A 236 -13.15 -9.78 19.94
N ILE A 237 -13.68 -10.57 20.88
CA ILE A 237 -15.07 -10.43 21.35
C ILE A 237 -15.29 -9.04 21.96
N ALA A 238 -14.39 -8.58 22.84
CA ALA A 238 -14.46 -7.24 23.41
C ALA A 238 -14.45 -6.15 22.32
N ASN A 239 -13.66 -6.34 21.27
CA ASN A 239 -13.60 -5.41 20.14
C ASN A 239 -14.90 -5.36 19.32
N CYS A 240 -15.56 -6.51 19.13
CA CYS A 240 -16.89 -6.58 18.53
C CYS A 240 -17.94 -5.89 19.42
N GLN A 241 -17.93 -6.13 20.73
CA GLN A 241 -18.85 -5.51 21.69
C GLN A 241 -18.75 -3.98 21.72
N LEU A 242 -17.52 -3.43 21.63
CA LEU A 242 -17.30 -1.99 21.50
C LEU A 242 -17.92 -1.39 20.22
N THR A 243 -18.20 -2.20 19.22
CA THR A 243 -18.85 -1.77 17.97
C THR A 243 -20.36 -1.62 18.15
N SER A 244 -20.99 -2.53 18.90
CA SER A 244 -22.43 -2.49 19.18
C SER A 244 -22.84 -1.40 20.17
N ASN A 245 -21.92 -1.03 21.08
CA ASN A 245 -22.11 0.06 22.06
C ASN A 245 -21.02 1.13 21.89
N PRO A 246 -21.03 1.89 20.78
CA PRO A 246 -20.04 2.92 20.55
C PRO A 246 -20.15 4.02 21.61
N ALA A 247 -19.02 4.47 22.15
CA ALA A 247 -19.00 5.63 23.03
C ALA A 247 -19.59 6.86 22.30
N GLU A 248 -20.31 7.72 23.01
CA GLU A 248 -20.96 8.90 22.43
C GLU A 248 -19.93 9.75 21.64
N GLY A 249 -20.17 9.91 20.33
CA GLY A 249 -19.26 10.63 19.41
C GLY A 249 -18.25 9.77 18.63
N SER A 250 -17.96 8.53 19.05
CA SER A 250 -16.94 7.65 18.43
C SER A 250 -17.22 7.26 16.97
N ALA A 251 -18.49 7.31 16.56
CA ALA A 251 -18.87 7.10 15.16
C ALA A 251 -18.29 8.17 14.20
N LYS A 252 -17.91 9.35 14.72
CA LYS A 252 -17.41 10.48 13.90
C LYS A 252 -15.91 10.40 13.59
N CYS A 253 -15.10 9.77 14.46
CA CYS A 253 -13.64 9.73 14.32
C CYS A 253 -13.12 8.28 14.15
N MET A 254 -12.43 8.00 13.03
CA MET A 254 -11.83 6.67 12.78
C MET A 254 -10.87 6.22 13.90
N ALA A 255 -10.17 7.15 14.56
CA ALA A 255 -9.24 6.84 15.65
C ALA A 255 -9.95 6.33 16.92
N GLU A 256 -11.24 6.61 17.06
CA GLU A 256 -12.04 6.21 18.22
C GLU A 256 -12.88 4.95 17.95
N GLN A 257 -12.84 4.44 16.72
CA GLN A 257 -13.52 3.21 16.33
C GLN A 257 -12.70 1.99 16.77
N SER A 258 -13.38 0.93 17.19
CA SER A 258 -12.75 -0.37 17.41
C SER A 258 -12.17 -0.90 16.08
N TRP A 259 -11.18 -1.79 16.17
CA TRP A 259 -10.62 -2.47 15.00
C TRP A 259 -11.69 -3.22 14.20
N ALA A 260 -12.64 -3.86 14.88
CA ALA A 260 -13.77 -4.58 14.28
C ALA A 260 -14.71 -3.63 13.50
N ALA A 261 -15.01 -2.45 14.06
CA ALA A 261 -15.82 -1.43 13.39
C ALA A 261 -15.11 -0.86 12.15
N GLN A 262 -13.82 -0.56 12.25
CA GLN A 262 -13.01 -0.12 11.12
C GLN A 262 -12.98 -1.18 10.01
N LEU A 263 -12.82 -2.45 10.39
CA LEU A 263 -12.80 -3.57 9.47
C LEU A 263 -14.15 -3.77 8.76
N GLN A 264 -15.26 -3.78 9.52
CA GLN A 264 -16.61 -3.88 8.97
C GLN A 264 -16.90 -2.76 7.97
N ARG A 265 -16.53 -1.51 8.31
CA ARG A 265 -16.66 -0.36 7.41
C ARG A 265 -15.84 -0.53 6.14
N ALA A 266 -14.59 -0.97 6.26
CA ALA A 266 -13.70 -1.19 5.13
C ALA A 266 -14.23 -2.28 4.20
N PHE A 267 -14.66 -3.43 4.73
CA PHE A 267 -15.10 -4.59 3.95
C PHE A 267 -16.43 -4.33 3.24
N LYS A 268 -17.32 -3.54 3.86
CA LYS A 268 -18.56 -3.07 3.23
C LYS A 268 -18.31 -2.30 1.92
N LYS A 269 -17.19 -1.59 1.78
CA LYS A 269 -16.84 -0.80 0.57
C LYS A 269 -16.69 -1.67 -0.67
N PHE A 270 -16.30 -2.93 -0.50
CA PHE A 270 -16.19 -3.92 -1.57
C PHE A 270 -17.17 -5.07 -1.34
N GLU A 271 -18.35 -4.76 -0.77
CA GLU A 271 -19.51 -5.66 -0.67
C GLU A 271 -19.30 -6.93 0.16
N VAL A 272 -18.32 -6.95 1.06
CA VAL A 272 -18.13 -8.04 2.01
C VAL A 272 -18.78 -7.66 3.34
N GLN A 273 -19.77 -8.45 3.77
CA GLN A 273 -20.43 -8.27 5.05
C GLN A 273 -19.65 -8.96 6.18
N LEU A 274 -19.58 -8.30 7.34
CA LEU A 274 -19.00 -8.84 8.55
C LEU A 274 -20.02 -8.78 9.69
N PRO A 275 -20.72 -9.90 9.99
CA PRO A 275 -21.61 -9.97 11.13
C PRO A 275 -20.76 -9.99 12.41
N LEU A 276 -20.70 -8.86 13.13
CA LEU A 276 -19.85 -8.75 14.33
C LEU A 276 -20.53 -9.28 15.59
N GLU A 277 -21.86 -9.39 15.60
CA GLU A 277 -22.63 -9.97 16.71
C GLU A 277 -22.38 -11.48 16.82
N GLU A 278 -22.37 -12.16 15.67
CA GLU A 278 -22.01 -13.58 15.54
C GLU A 278 -20.93 -13.74 14.46
N PRO A 279 -19.64 -13.56 14.82
CA PRO A 279 -18.55 -13.62 13.86
C PRO A 279 -18.39 -15.01 13.23
N ILE A 280 -18.63 -15.09 11.92
CA ILE A 280 -18.40 -16.28 11.10
C ILE A 280 -17.08 -16.18 10.32
N GLU A 281 -16.51 -17.32 9.94
CA GLU A 281 -15.32 -17.36 9.07
C GLU A 281 -15.63 -16.81 7.67
N LEU A 282 -14.63 -16.14 7.10
CA LEU A 282 -14.67 -15.65 5.72
C LEU A 282 -14.07 -16.66 4.76
N ASN A 283 -14.65 -16.77 3.57
CA ASN A 283 -13.91 -17.30 2.43
C ASN A 283 -12.90 -16.25 1.94
N VAL A 284 -11.62 -16.47 2.25
CA VAL A 284 -10.53 -15.53 1.90
C VAL A 284 -10.43 -15.29 0.39
N ASN A 285 -10.77 -16.30 -0.44
CA ASN A 285 -10.74 -16.14 -1.89
C ASN A 285 -11.86 -15.22 -2.37
N ASP A 286 -13.08 -15.37 -1.84
CA ASP A 286 -14.22 -14.52 -2.19
C ASP A 286 -13.95 -13.06 -1.81
N VAL A 287 -13.36 -12.83 -0.62
CA VAL A 287 -12.91 -11.49 -0.20
C VAL A 287 -11.90 -10.90 -1.18
N CYS A 288 -10.95 -11.71 -1.65
CA CYS A 288 -9.96 -11.27 -2.64
C CYS A 288 -10.59 -10.96 -3.99
N ILE A 289 -11.55 -11.77 -4.46
CA ILE A 289 -12.29 -11.55 -5.71
C ILE A 289 -13.05 -10.23 -5.63
N LYS A 290 -13.87 -10.06 -4.58
CA LYS A 290 -14.65 -8.84 -4.33
C LYS A 290 -13.77 -7.58 -4.28
N TRP A 291 -12.61 -7.66 -3.63
CA TRP A 291 -11.69 -6.53 -3.60
C TRP A 291 -11.11 -6.21 -4.98
N LYS A 292 -10.75 -7.22 -5.78
CA LYS A 292 -10.25 -7.02 -7.14
C LYS A 292 -11.32 -6.40 -8.04
N GLU A 293 -12.57 -6.88 -7.96
CA GLU A 293 -13.72 -6.32 -8.68
C GLU A 293 -13.91 -4.84 -8.32
N PHE A 294 -13.91 -4.53 -7.02
CA PHE A 294 -13.97 -3.15 -6.55
C PHE A 294 -12.86 -2.27 -7.14
N TYR A 295 -11.61 -2.73 -7.12
CA TYR A 295 -10.49 -1.98 -7.66
C TYR A 295 -10.59 -1.79 -9.18
N LEU A 296 -10.93 -2.85 -9.93
CA LEU A 296 -11.08 -2.78 -11.38
C LEU A 296 -12.23 -1.88 -11.81
N ASN A 297 -13.38 -1.96 -11.13
CA ASN A 297 -14.52 -1.09 -11.40
C ASN A 297 -14.16 0.37 -11.18
N ARG A 298 -13.39 0.68 -10.13
CA ARG A 298 -12.84 2.01 -9.95
C ARG A 298 -11.98 2.44 -11.14
N VAL A 299 -11.02 1.62 -11.57
CA VAL A 299 -10.13 1.97 -12.69
C VAL A 299 -10.91 2.19 -14.00
N ARG A 300 -11.93 1.36 -14.26
CA ARG A 300 -12.79 1.46 -15.46
C ARG A 300 -13.70 2.68 -15.45
N THR A 301 -14.06 3.20 -14.27
CA THR A 301 -14.94 4.37 -14.13
C THR A 301 -14.20 5.70 -13.96
N GLU A 302 -12.86 5.69 -14.00
CA GLU A 302 -12.05 6.91 -13.95
C GLU A 302 -12.40 7.87 -15.10
N THR A 303 -12.51 9.17 -14.79
CA THR A 303 -12.94 10.19 -15.75
C THR A 303 -11.78 10.77 -16.56
N GLY A 304 -10.54 10.57 -16.11
CA GLY A 304 -9.34 11.10 -16.75
C GLY A 304 -9.16 10.57 -18.18
N THR A 305 -9.08 11.48 -19.15
CA THR A 305 -8.98 11.15 -20.59
C THR A 305 -7.86 10.17 -20.91
N LYS A 306 -6.71 10.30 -20.26
CA LYS A 306 -5.56 9.40 -20.44
C LYS A 306 -5.82 7.99 -19.92
N ILE A 307 -6.50 7.88 -18.78
CA ILE A 307 -6.83 6.57 -18.20
C ILE A 307 -7.86 5.89 -19.10
N LYS A 308 -8.87 6.62 -19.58
CA LYS A 308 -9.85 6.10 -20.54
C LYS A 308 -9.19 5.59 -21.82
N LYS A 309 -8.33 6.41 -22.45
CA LYS A 309 -7.56 6.01 -23.64
C LYS A 309 -6.81 4.71 -23.37
N TYR A 310 -6.04 4.65 -22.28
CA TYR A 310 -5.28 3.45 -21.95
C TYR A 310 -6.18 2.22 -21.70
N VAL A 311 -7.24 2.36 -20.89
CA VAL A 311 -8.13 1.25 -20.56
C VAL A 311 -8.80 0.70 -21.82
N HIS A 312 -9.35 1.56 -22.68
CA HIS A 312 -10.13 1.12 -23.84
C HIS A 312 -9.27 0.80 -25.07
N GLU A 313 -8.31 1.65 -25.41
CA GLU A 313 -7.55 1.56 -26.68
C GLU A 313 -6.26 0.72 -26.55
N VAL A 314 -5.65 0.68 -25.35
CA VAL A 314 -4.39 -0.06 -25.13
C VAL A 314 -4.62 -1.41 -24.45
N ARG A 315 -5.61 -1.51 -23.56
CA ARG A 315 -5.89 -2.72 -22.77
C ARG A 315 -7.26 -3.33 -23.00
N ASN A 316 -7.99 -2.90 -24.04
CA ASN A 316 -9.26 -3.48 -24.47
C ASN A 316 -10.30 -3.64 -23.34
N GLY A 317 -10.42 -2.65 -22.45
CA GLY A 317 -11.31 -2.66 -21.29
C GLY A 317 -10.75 -3.33 -20.04
N LEU A 318 -9.48 -3.76 -20.06
CA LEU A 318 -8.84 -4.55 -19.01
C LEU A 318 -9.66 -5.80 -18.64
N PRO A 319 -9.95 -6.72 -19.58
CA PRO A 319 -10.64 -7.97 -19.26
C PRO A 319 -9.75 -8.84 -18.36
N GLU A 320 -8.44 -8.81 -18.60
CA GLU A 320 -7.41 -9.50 -17.84
C GLU A 320 -6.41 -8.49 -17.25
N TYR A 321 -6.14 -8.64 -15.94
CA TYR A 321 -5.21 -7.79 -15.20
C TYR A 321 -3.82 -8.43 -15.12
N GLU A 322 -3.18 -8.52 -16.28
CA GLU A 322 -1.88 -9.19 -16.47
C GLU A 322 -0.82 -8.25 -17.02
N ALA A 323 0.46 -8.59 -16.80
CA ALA A 323 1.57 -7.82 -17.34
C ALA A 323 1.54 -7.80 -18.87
N ALA A 324 1.86 -6.66 -19.48
CA ALA A 324 1.98 -6.61 -20.93
C ALA A 324 3.08 -7.57 -21.42
N PRO A 325 2.84 -8.39 -22.46
CA PRO A 325 3.76 -9.47 -22.85
C PRO A 325 5.18 -8.99 -23.14
N TYR A 326 5.31 -7.79 -23.72
CA TYR A 326 6.60 -7.21 -24.07
C TYR A 326 7.45 -6.79 -22.88
N LEU A 327 6.89 -6.74 -21.66
CA LEU A 327 7.68 -6.51 -20.45
C LEU A 327 8.67 -7.66 -20.17
N GLY A 328 8.44 -8.85 -20.72
CA GLY A 328 9.38 -9.98 -20.63
C GLY A 328 10.69 -9.77 -21.40
N VAL A 329 10.77 -8.77 -22.28
CA VAL A 329 11.98 -8.50 -23.07
C VAL A 329 13.13 -8.01 -22.18
N SER A 330 14.31 -8.62 -22.33
CA SER A 330 15.51 -8.32 -21.54
C SER A 330 16.18 -7.00 -21.93
N ALA A 331 16.06 -6.58 -23.19
CA ALA A 331 16.58 -5.31 -23.71
C ALA A 331 15.85 -4.12 -23.05
N VAL A 332 16.50 -3.52 -22.05
CA VAL A 332 15.90 -2.50 -21.18
C VAL A 332 15.51 -1.25 -21.95
N SER A 333 16.35 -0.77 -22.87
CA SER A 333 16.04 0.41 -23.68
C SER A 333 14.79 0.20 -24.52
N ASP A 334 14.68 -0.97 -25.14
CA ASP A 334 13.67 -1.30 -26.13
C ASP A 334 12.32 -1.49 -25.42
N ARG A 335 12.33 -2.25 -24.31
CA ARG A 335 11.18 -2.40 -23.42
C ARG A 335 10.67 -1.06 -22.91
N ARG A 336 11.58 -0.17 -22.44
CA ARG A 336 11.20 1.15 -21.92
C ARG A 336 10.60 2.05 -22.99
N ALA A 337 11.16 2.06 -24.20
CA ALA A 337 10.60 2.82 -25.31
C ALA A 337 9.17 2.38 -25.63
N MET A 338 8.93 1.06 -25.68
CA MET A 338 7.58 0.52 -25.88
C MET A 338 6.65 0.88 -24.73
N THR A 339 7.05 0.70 -23.47
CA THR A 339 6.23 1.09 -22.31
C THR A 339 5.90 2.58 -22.31
N GLN A 340 6.85 3.42 -22.71
CA GLN A 340 6.60 4.86 -22.82
C GLN A 340 5.53 5.14 -23.87
N ALA A 341 5.56 4.49 -25.04
CA ALA A 341 4.50 4.54 -26.05
C ALA A 341 3.13 4.16 -25.44
N MET A 342 3.03 2.96 -24.88
CA MET A 342 1.76 2.40 -24.40
C MET A 342 1.13 3.23 -23.28
N THR A 343 1.96 3.85 -22.43
CA THR A 343 1.49 4.56 -21.23
C THR A 343 1.38 6.08 -21.43
N GLY A 344 1.62 6.59 -22.65
CA GLY A 344 1.65 8.03 -22.94
C GLY A 344 2.81 8.76 -22.25
N SER A 345 3.92 8.08 -21.97
CA SER A 345 5.09 8.64 -21.28
C SER A 345 6.20 9.05 -22.26
N HIS A 346 5.83 9.61 -23.41
CA HIS A 346 6.72 10.02 -24.50
C HIS A 346 6.62 11.53 -24.79
N PHE A 347 7.29 12.01 -25.84
CA PHE A 347 7.40 13.42 -26.24
C PHE A 347 6.74 13.72 -27.60
N LEU A 348 5.70 12.96 -27.94
CA LEU A 348 4.88 13.24 -29.13
C LEU A 348 3.95 14.42 -28.83
N MET A 349 3.46 15.11 -29.86
CA MET A 349 2.62 16.29 -29.70
C MET A 349 1.31 16.01 -28.96
N GLU A 350 0.76 14.79 -28.97
CA GLU A 350 -0.40 14.45 -28.13
C GLU A 350 -0.15 14.71 -26.63
N GLU A 351 1.11 14.52 -26.18
CA GLU A 351 1.55 14.73 -24.80
C GLU A 351 2.19 16.10 -24.60
N VAL A 352 3.11 16.51 -25.47
CA VAL A 352 3.79 17.82 -25.40
C VAL A 352 2.78 18.95 -25.53
N GLY A 353 1.90 18.87 -26.52
CA GLY A 353 0.83 19.85 -26.72
C GLY A 353 -0.15 19.88 -25.55
N ARG A 354 -0.41 18.74 -24.90
CA ARG A 354 -1.23 18.70 -23.68
C ARG A 354 -0.58 19.47 -22.52
N TRP A 355 0.73 19.36 -22.32
CA TRP A 355 1.44 20.14 -21.28
C TRP A 355 1.41 21.64 -21.57
N ASN A 356 1.44 22.00 -22.85
CA ASN A 356 1.35 23.38 -23.33
C ASN A 356 -0.11 23.86 -23.56
N GLN A 357 -1.11 23.11 -23.09
CA GLN A 357 -2.54 23.45 -23.18
C GLN A 357 -3.06 23.68 -24.62
N LEU A 358 -2.43 23.07 -25.62
CA LEU A 358 -2.91 23.09 -27.01
C LEU A 358 -4.19 22.25 -27.16
N ALA A 359 -5.11 22.73 -28.00
CA ALA A 359 -6.29 21.97 -28.41
C ALA A 359 -5.88 20.68 -29.14
N LYS A 360 -6.70 19.62 -29.11
CA LYS A 360 -6.32 18.28 -29.60
C LYS A 360 -5.96 18.32 -31.09
N GLU A 361 -6.76 19.05 -31.86
CA GLU A 361 -6.65 19.31 -33.29
C GLU A 361 -5.37 20.04 -33.71
N ASP A 362 -4.71 20.72 -32.78
CA ASP A 362 -3.47 21.47 -33.03
C ASP A 362 -2.21 20.71 -32.60
N ARG A 363 -2.36 19.52 -32.02
CA ARG A 363 -1.26 18.62 -31.63
C ARG A 363 -0.78 17.81 -32.83
N VAL A 364 -0.42 18.49 -33.90
CA VAL A 364 -0.17 17.89 -35.22
C VAL A 364 1.24 17.30 -35.36
N CYS A 365 1.38 16.27 -36.19
CA CYS A 365 2.67 15.73 -36.59
C CYS A 365 3.35 16.70 -37.56
N LYS A 366 4.54 17.17 -37.20
CA LYS A 366 5.27 18.19 -37.98
C LYS A 366 5.65 17.68 -39.37
N GLN A 367 6.06 16.42 -39.46
CA GLN A 367 6.51 15.81 -40.70
C GLN A 367 5.35 15.60 -41.69
N CYS A 368 4.14 15.30 -41.20
CA CYS A 368 2.95 15.25 -42.04
C CYS A 368 2.52 16.66 -42.47
N ALA A 369 2.62 17.64 -41.57
CA ALA A 369 2.30 19.03 -41.87
C ALA A 369 3.20 19.63 -42.96
N GLU A 370 4.48 19.25 -43.02
CA GLU A 370 5.40 19.62 -44.12
C GLU A 370 4.94 19.11 -45.49
N LYS A 371 4.14 18.04 -45.52
CA LYS A 371 3.52 17.48 -46.72
C LYS A 371 2.06 17.93 -46.90
N GLU A 372 1.67 19.02 -46.25
CA GLU A 372 0.32 19.60 -46.27
C GLU A 372 -0.78 18.65 -45.72
N VAL A 373 -0.41 17.64 -44.93
CA VAL A 373 -1.35 16.71 -44.28
C VAL A 373 -1.50 17.05 -42.81
N LYS A 374 -2.69 17.52 -42.41
CA LYS A 374 -3.02 17.79 -41.00
C LYS A 374 -3.45 16.49 -40.29
N THR A 375 -2.62 15.96 -39.40
CA THR A 375 -2.96 14.79 -38.58
C THR A 375 -2.38 14.94 -37.17
N VAL A 376 -3.14 14.53 -36.15
CA VAL A 376 -2.71 14.58 -34.74
C VAL A 376 -1.58 13.56 -34.51
N GLU A 377 -0.49 14.00 -33.89
CA GLU A 377 0.65 13.13 -33.60
C GLU A 377 0.40 12.32 -32.34
N THR A 378 -0.02 11.07 -32.55
CA THR A 378 -0.15 10.07 -31.50
C THR A 378 0.81 8.91 -31.73
N ALA A 379 0.99 8.06 -30.72
CA ALA A 379 1.71 6.80 -30.89
C ALA A 379 1.10 5.93 -32.00
N GLU A 380 -0.24 5.87 -32.12
CA GLU A 380 -0.93 5.18 -33.23
C GLU A 380 -0.53 5.76 -34.59
N HIS A 381 -0.58 7.09 -34.74
CA HIS A 381 -0.21 7.75 -35.99
C HIS A 381 1.23 7.41 -36.38
N LEU A 382 2.15 7.52 -35.42
CA LEU A 382 3.57 7.24 -35.65
C LEU A 382 3.79 5.78 -36.08
N PHE A 383 3.16 4.83 -35.39
CA PHE A 383 3.37 3.40 -35.63
C PHE A 383 2.76 2.95 -36.96
N PHE A 384 1.54 3.40 -37.30
CA PHE A 384 0.76 2.81 -38.38
C PHE A 384 0.61 3.69 -39.63
N HIS A 385 0.74 5.01 -39.50
CA HIS A 385 0.24 5.93 -40.54
C HIS A 385 1.23 6.97 -41.04
N CYS A 386 2.20 7.37 -40.23
CA CYS A 386 3.10 8.47 -40.57
C CYS A 386 4.11 8.03 -41.65
N PRO A 387 4.11 8.62 -42.86
CA PRO A 387 4.97 8.16 -43.96
C PRO A 387 6.46 8.27 -43.68
N SER A 388 6.88 9.17 -42.79
CA SER A 388 8.28 9.30 -42.38
C SER A 388 8.84 8.07 -41.64
N TYR A 389 7.98 7.09 -41.31
CA TYR A 389 8.34 5.86 -40.63
C TYR A 389 8.13 4.61 -41.51
N ASP A 390 7.87 4.78 -42.82
CA ASP A 390 7.67 3.66 -43.76
C ASP A 390 8.90 2.75 -43.85
N ASP A 391 10.11 3.33 -43.92
CA ASP A 391 11.36 2.55 -43.96
C ASP A 391 11.56 1.73 -42.69
N ILE A 392 11.21 2.30 -41.53
CA ILE A 392 11.25 1.56 -40.26
C ILE A 392 10.23 0.43 -40.29
N ARG A 393 9.00 0.62 -40.78
CA ARG A 393 8.03 -0.48 -40.90
C ARG A 393 8.54 -1.58 -41.83
N ALA A 394 9.15 -1.23 -42.96
CA ALA A 394 9.72 -2.17 -43.91
C ALA A 394 10.84 -3.05 -43.30
N ASP A 395 11.58 -2.54 -42.32
CA ASP A 395 12.59 -3.30 -41.56
C ASP A 395 12.01 -4.41 -40.65
N PHE A 396 10.69 -4.39 -40.38
CA PHE A 396 10.02 -5.37 -39.51
C PHE A 396 8.88 -6.10 -40.25
N PRO A 397 9.16 -6.89 -41.30
CA PRO A 397 8.15 -7.58 -42.09
C PRO A 397 7.38 -8.67 -41.30
N CYS A 398 7.88 -9.06 -40.13
CA CYS A 398 7.22 -9.98 -39.21
C CYS A 398 6.12 -9.32 -38.37
N LEU A 399 6.01 -7.99 -38.40
CA LEU A 399 4.96 -7.26 -37.70
C LEU A 399 3.83 -6.94 -38.67
N ASP A 400 2.61 -7.22 -38.25
CA ASP A 400 1.40 -6.82 -38.94
C ASP A 400 1.07 -5.35 -38.60
N PHE A 401 1.29 -4.47 -39.58
CA PHE A 401 0.94 -3.06 -39.52
C PHE A 401 -0.45 -2.76 -40.09
N THR A 402 -1.20 -3.78 -40.55
CA THR A 402 -2.62 -3.62 -40.89
C THR A 402 -3.49 -3.49 -39.63
N LEU A 403 -2.97 -3.95 -38.48
CA LEU A 403 -3.54 -3.67 -37.16
C LEU A 403 -3.50 -2.16 -36.90
N THR A 404 -4.67 -1.54 -36.71
CA THR A 404 -4.79 -0.08 -36.52
C THR A 404 -4.95 0.34 -35.06
N ASN A 405 -4.77 -0.59 -34.12
CA ASN A 405 -4.83 -0.29 -32.68
C ASN A 405 -3.61 -0.82 -31.92
N LEU A 406 -3.23 -0.09 -30.86
CA LEU A 406 -2.05 -0.41 -30.06
C LEU A 406 -2.21 -1.70 -29.25
N HIS A 407 -3.45 -2.07 -28.87
CA HIS A 407 -3.69 -3.28 -28.09
C HIS A 407 -3.22 -4.53 -28.84
N GLU A 408 -3.78 -4.79 -30.01
CA GLU A 408 -3.43 -5.96 -30.84
C GLU A 408 -1.97 -5.90 -31.28
N PHE A 409 -1.47 -4.70 -31.63
CA PHE A 409 -0.07 -4.52 -31.98
C PHE A 409 0.87 -4.94 -30.84
N SER A 410 0.52 -4.62 -29.59
CA SER A 410 1.33 -4.97 -28.41
C SER A 410 1.32 -6.47 -28.06
N MET A 411 0.43 -7.26 -28.68
CA MET A 411 0.36 -8.72 -28.52
C MET A 411 1.21 -9.49 -29.55
N GLN A 412 1.76 -8.80 -30.55
CA GLN A 412 2.69 -9.38 -31.52
C GLN A 412 4.04 -9.74 -30.87
N GLN A 413 4.98 -10.27 -31.67
CA GLN A 413 6.26 -10.79 -31.18
C GLN A 413 7.00 -9.76 -30.28
N PRO A 414 7.13 -10.01 -28.96
CA PRO A 414 7.61 -9.04 -27.97
C PRO A 414 8.92 -8.32 -28.31
N THR A 415 9.91 -9.08 -28.79
CA THR A 415 11.23 -8.55 -29.13
C THR A 415 11.20 -7.64 -30.36
N GLN A 416 10.29 -7.89 -31.31
CA GLN A 416 10.18 -7.10 -32.53
C GLN A 416 9.45 -5.79 -32.27
N ILE A 417 8.31 -5.83 -31.57
CA ILE A 417 7.55 -4.61 -31.25
C ILE A 417 8.34 -3.63 -30.39
N THR A 418 9.17 -4.13 -29.47
CA THR A 418 10.01 -3.28 -28.62
C THR A 418 11.17 -2.65 -29.40
N ARG A 419 11.80 -3.40 -30.31
CA ARG A 419 12.82 -2.87 -31.23
C ARG A 419 12.26 -1.85 -32.21
N PHE A 420 11.09 -2.14 -32.79
CA PHE A 420 10.35 -1.22 -33.66
C PHE A 420 10.03 0.08 -32.93
N GLY A 421 9.37 -0.01 -31.78
CA GLY A 421 9.01 1.17 -30.98
C GLY A 421 10.23 2.02 -30.60
N LYS A 422 11.36 1.39 -30.28
CA LYS A 422 12.62 2.10 -30.03
C LYS A 422 13.11 2.86 -31.27
N LYS A 423 13.25 2.21 -32.42
CA LYS A 423 13.70 2.86 -33.67
C LYS A 423 12.79 4.05 -34.02
N CYS A 424 11.48 3.88 -33.88
CA CYS A 424 10.49 4.93 -34.05
C CYS A 424 10.77 6.15 -33.14
N PHE A 425 10.99 5.94 -31.84
CA PHE A 425 11.28 7.07 -30.93
C PHE A 425 12.67 7.67 -31.10
N GLU A 426 13.65 6.92 -31.60
CA GLU A 426 14.97 7.43 -31.97
C GLU A 426 14.85 8.36 -33.18
N LEU A 427 14.20 7.91 -34.26
CA LEU A 427 13.96 8.75 -35.44
C LEU A 427 13.12 9.98 -35.10
N HIS A 428 12.07 9.83 -34.27
CA HIS A 428 11.27 10.98 -33.83
C HIS A 428 12.14 12.06 -33.17
N GLN A 429 13.14 11.67 -32.36
CA GLN A 429 14.03 12.61 -31.69
C GLN A 429 14.98 13.30 -32.66
N GLU A 430 15.47 12.58 -33.67
CA GLU A 430 16.30 13.13 -34.75
C GLU A 430 15.52 14.17 -35.57
N LEU A 431 14.27 13.85 -35.91
CA LEU A 431 13.37 14.74 -36.65
C LEU A 431 12.85 15.92 -35.79
N ASN A 432 12.87 15.79 -34.46
CA ASN A 432 12.32 16.78 -33.53
C ASN A 432 13.27 17.08 -32.33
N PRO A 433 14.45 17.68 -32.57
CA PRO A 433 15.49 17.81 -31.55
C PRO A 433 15.11 18.69 -30.35
N LEU A 434 14.14 19.60 -30.52
CA LEU A 434 13.65 20.49 -29.45
C LEU A 434 12.67 19.81 -28.47
N SER A 435 12.19 18.59 -28.77
CA SER A 435 11.14 17.92 -27.99
C SER A 435 11.56 17.44 -26.59
N ARG A 436 12.88 17.36 -26.29
CA ARG A 436 13.40 16.90 -24.99
C ARG A 436 13.62 17.99 -23.93
N ARG A 437 13.49 19.28 -24.28
CA ARG A 437 13.71 20.39 -23.32
C ARG A 437 12.54 20.57 -22.37
#